data_AF-A0A2T7Q4E9-F1
#
_entry.id   AF-A0A2T7Q4E9-F1
#
_cell.length_a   1.000
_cell.length_b   1.000
_cell.length_c   1.000
_cell.angle_alpha   90.00
_cell.angle_beta   90.00
_cell.angle_gamma   90.00
#
_symmetry.space_group_name_H-M   'P 1'
#
loop_
_entity.id
_entity.type
_entity.pdbx_description
1 polymer ?
#
loop_
_entity_poly.entity_id
_entity_poly.type
_entity_poly.pdbx_seq_one_letter_code
_entity_poly.pdbx_strand_id
1 'polypeptide(L)'
;MKNKNSGFSPVFTRISGWITRKAGSPAAFIIAFALIILWAVSGPVFDYSDTWQLVINTSTTIITFLMVFIIQQSQNRDTAAIHLKLNELIASEAKASNRLIDVEDLSEEELMVLKKFYIRLSEKAAKENDLHSSHSLDEADVNHTEKRIRRLKT
;
A
#
# COMPACT_ATOMS: atom_id res chain seq x y z
N MET A 1 2.73 26.44 14.90
CA MET A 1 1.24 26.49 14.92
C MET A 1 0.72 26.04 13.56
N LYS A 2 0.21 24.80 13.43
CA LYS A 2 -0.48 24.36 12.20
C LYS A 2 -1.96 24.21 12.51
N ASN A 3 -2.70 25.28 12.22
CA ASN A 3 -4.15 25.26 12.19
C ASN A 3 -4.56 24.51 10.91
N LYS A 4 -4.97 23.24 11.02
CA LYS A 4 -5.49 22.48 9.87
C LYS A 4 -6.97 22.21 10.13
N ASN A 5 -7.80 23.15 9.68
CA ASN A 5 -9.21 22.90 9.40
C ASN A 5 -9.29 21.81 8.32
N SER A 6 -9.39 20.55 8.75
CA SER A 6 -9.80 19.46 7.86
C SER A 6 -11.03 18.82 8.47
N GLY A 7 -12.19 19.45 8.32
CA GLY A 7 -13.47 18.83 8.72
C GLY A 7 -13.82 17.63 7.82
N PHE A 8 -13.35 17.64 6.57
CA PHE A 8 -13.68 16.61 5.57
C PHE A 8 -12.83 15.33 5.66
N SER A 9 -11.51 15.45 5.88
CA SER A 9 -10.59 14.30 5.91
C SER A 9 -10.89 13.26 7.02
N PRO A 10 -11.13 13.63 8.30
CA PRO A 10 -11.39 12.66 9.36
C PRO A 10 -12.78 12.04 9.25
N VAL A 11 -13.77 12.79 8.75
CA VAL A 11 -15.13 12.29 8.53
C VAL A 11 -15.16 11.30 7.36
N PHE A 12 -14.54 11.65 6.22
CA PHE A 12 -14.40 10.75 5.08
C PHE A 12 -13.64 9.48 5.46
N THR A 13 -12.54 9.58 6.21
CA THR A 13 -11.78 8.40 6.66
C THR A 13 -12.62 7.47 7.55
N ARG A 14 -13.44 8.02 8.46
CA ARG A 14 -14.34 7.23 9.31
C ARG A 14 -15.45 6.57 8.51
N ILE A 15 -16.08 7.31 7.59
CA ILE A 15 -17.16 6.82 6.74
C ILE A 15 -16.64 5.72 5.81
N SER A 16 -15.55 5.97 5.08
CA SER A 16 -14.94 4.98 4.19
C SER A 16 -14.54 3.71 4.94
N GLY A 17 -13.93 3.84 6.13
CA GLY A 17 -13.58 2.67 6.95
C GLY A 17 -14.81 1.87 7.42
N TRP A 18 -15.92 2.55 7.75
CA TRP A 18 -17.17 1.90 8.14
C TRP A 18 -17.84 1.22 6.94
N ILE A 19 -17.93 1.90 5.79
CA ILE A 19 -18.51 1.35 4.57
C ILE A 19 -17.72 0.13 4.11
N THR A 20 -16.40 0.20 4.02
CA THR A 20 -15.56 -0.94 3.59
C THR A 20 -15.76 -2.15 4.49
N ARG A 21 -15.79 -1.96 5.82
CA ARG A 21 -16.05 -3.05 6.78
C ARG A 21 -17.44 -3.66 6.64
N LYS A 22 -18.46 -2.84 6.40
CA LYS A 22 -19.84 -3.31 6.24
C LYS A 22 -20.04 -4.00 4.89
N ALA A 23 -19.58 -3.38 3.80
CA ALA A 23 -19.67 -3.89 2.44
C ALA A 23 -18.94 -5.23 2.26
N GLY A 24 -17.81 -5.44 2.94
CA GLY A 24 -17.07 -6.71 2.91
C GLY A 24 -17.64 -7.82 3.80
N SER A 25 -18.75 -7.60 4.51
CA SER A 25 -19.32 -8.59 5.43
C SER A 25 -20.24 -9.60 4.70
N PRO A 26 -20.31 -10.88 5.15
CA PRO A 26 -21.24 -11.86 4.59
C PRO A 26 -22.71 -11.40 4.61
N ALA A 27 -23.10 -10.65 5.64
CA ALA A 27 -24.45 -10.09 5.76
C ALA A 27 -24.75 -9.07 4.65
N ALA A 28 -23.78 -8.23 4.27
CA ALA A 28 -23.97 -7.27 3.19
C ALA A 28 -24.12 -7.97 1.83
N PHE A 29 -23.39 -9.07 1.60
CA PHE A 29 -23.57 -9.89 0.40
C PHE A 29 -24.99 -10.48 0.33
N ILE A 30 -25.49 -11.05 1.42
CA ILE A 30 -26.86 -11.60 1.48
C ILE A 30 -27.90 -10.52 1.20
N ILE A 31 -27.74 -9.32 1.78
CA ILE A 31 -28.65 -8.18 1.54
C ILE A 31 -28.60 -7.75 0.07
N ALA A 32 -27.40 -7.59 -0.51
CA ALA A 32 -27.23 -7.22 -1.91
C ALA A 32 -27.86 -8.25 -2.85
N PHE A 33 -27.68 -9.54 -2.56
CA PHE A 33 -28.28 -10.62 -3.32
C PHE A 33 -29.82 -10.62 -3.22
N ALA A 34 -30.37 -10.40 -2.01
CA ALA A 34 -31.80 -10.28 -1.81
C ALA A 34 -32.40 -9.07 -2.57
N LEU A 35 -31.67 -7.94 -2.62
CA LEU A 35 -32.09 -6.78 -3.42
C LEU A 35 -32.14 -7.09 -4.92
N ILE A 36 -31.17 -7.85 -5.45
CA ILE A 36 -31.18 -8.28 -6.85
C ILE A 36 -32.38 -9.20 -7.14
N ILE A 37 -32.69 -10.13 -6.23
CA ILE A 37 -33.87 -11.00 -6.36
C ILE A 37 -35.16 -10.16 -6.34
N LEU A 38 -35.29 -9.24 -5.38
CA LEU A 38 -36.47 -8.39 -5.27
C LEU A 38 -36.65 -7.51 -6.52
N TRP A 39 -35.56 -6.96 -7.04
CA TRP A 39 -35.57 -6.26 -8.32
C TRP A 39 -36.06 -7.18 -9.44
N ALA A 40 -35.48 -8.37 -9.61
CA ALA A 40 -35.87 -9.32 -10.67
C ALA A 40 -37.35 -9.73 -10.58
N VAL A 41 -37.87 -9.96 -9.37
CA VAL A 41 -39.29 -10.30 -9.12
C VAL A 41 -40.23 -9.12 -9.36
N SER A 42 -39.76 -7.88 -9.23
CA SER A 42 -40.55 -6.71 -9.63
C SER A 42 -40.64 -6.52 -11.16
N GLY A 43 -39.75 -7.16 -11.93
CA GLY A 43 -39.70 -7.07 -13.40
C GLY A 43 -41.05 -7.30 -14.11
N PRO A 44 -41.80 -8.38 -13.80
CA PRO A 44 -43.12 -8.63 -14.40
C PRO A 44 -44.18 -7.56 -14.11
N VAL A 45 -44.08 -6.83 -13.00
CA VAL A 45 -44.99 -5.72 -12.67
C VAL A 45 -44.72 -4.49 -13.56
N PHE A 46 -43.48 -4.36 -14.03
CA PHE A 46 -43.02 -3.25 -14.88
C PHE A 46 -42.78 -3.67 -16.34
N ASP A 47 -43.31 -4.83 -16.75
CA ASP A 47 -43.16 -5.42 -18.08
C ASP A 47 -41.70 -5.50 -18.57
N TYR A 48 -40.74 -5.64 -17.64
CA TYR A 48 -39.30 -5.57 -17.94
C TYR A 48 -38.88 -4.34 -18.76
N SER A 49 -39.57 -3.21 -18.54
CA SER A 49 -39.38 -1.96 -19.29
C SER A 49 -37.95 -1.41 -19.25
N ASP A 50 -37.62 -0.60 -20.26
CA ASP A 50 -36.33 0.10 -20.34
C ASP A 50 -36.06 0.96 -19.10
N THR A 51 -37.08 1.61 -18.55
CA THR A 51 -36.96 2.41 -17.31
C THR A 51 -36.59 1.54 -16.12
N TRP A 52 -37.18 0.34 -16.00
CA TRP A 52 -36.89 -0.60 -14.90
C TRP A 52 -35.44 -1.12 -14.97
N GLN A 53 -34.93 -1.39 -16.18
CA GLN A 53 -33.53 -1.76 -16.40
C GLN A 53 -32.58 -0.58 -16.17
N LEU A 54 -32.96 0.62 -16.63
CA LEU A 54 -32.18 1.83 -16.47
C LEU A 54 -31.93 2.16 -15.00
N VAL A 55 -32.96 2.04 -14.14
CA VAL A 55 -32.84 2.32 -12.70
C VAL A 55 -31.75 1.47 -12.05
N ILE A 56 -31.70 0.16 -12.29
CA ILE A 56 -30.68 -0.71 -11.66
C ILE A 56 -29.28 -0.44 -12.24
N ASN A 57 -29.19 -0.23 -13.55
CA ASN A 57 -27.93 0.01 -14.24
C ASN A 57 -27.30 1.34 -13.81
N THR A 58 -28.10 2.41 -13.79
CA THR A 58 -27.66 3.73 -13.32
C THR A 58 -27.29 3.70 -11.85
N SER A 59 -28.09 3.06 -10.99
CA SER A 59 -27.80 2.96 -9.56
C SER A 59 -26.50 2.21 -9.29
N THR A 60 -26.31 1.05 -9.92
CA THR A 60 -25.10 0.24 -9.75
C THR A 60 -23.86 0.97 -10.26
N THR A 61 -23.98 1.71 -11.36
CA THR A 61 -22.88 2.52 -11.91
C THR A 61 -22.45 3.62 -10.93
N ILE A 62 -23.41 4.36 -10.37
CA ILE A 62 -23.11 5.42 -9.37
C ILE A 62 -22.47 4.80 -8.13
N ILE A 63 -23.04 3.71 -7.61
CA ILE A 63 -22.49 3.00 -6.43
C ILE A 63 -21.06 2.54 -6.71
N THR A 64 -20.82 1.92 -7.87
CA THR A 64 -19.49 1.43 -8.26
C THR A 64 -18.50 2.57 -8.37
N PHE A 65 -18.88 3.67 -9.01
CA PHE A 65 -18.03 4.87 -9.12
C PHE A 65 -17.63 5.41 -7.75
N LEU A 66 -18.59 5.54 -6.82
CA LEU A 66 -18.30 5.96 -5.44
C LEU A 66 -17.44 4.93 -4.71
N MET A 67 -17.68 3.64 -4.94
CA MET A 67 -16.97 2.55 -4.29
C MET A 67 -15.49 2.53 -4.67
N VAL A 68 -15.12 2.90 -5.90
CA VAL A 68 -13.71 3.02 -6.32
C VAL A 68 -12.96 3.98 -5.40
N PHE A 69 -13.51 5.17 -5.11
CA PHE A 69 -12.86 6.13 -4.21
C PHE A 69 -12.79 5.64 -2.76
N ILE A 70 -13.85 4.96 -2.29
CA ILE A 70 -13.88 4.39 -0.93
C ILE A 70 -12.82 3.30 -0.79
N ILE A 71 -12.72 2.41 -1.78
CA ILE A 71 -11.72 1.35 -1.83
C ILE A 71 -10.32 1.94 -1.90
N GLN A 72 -10.07 2.90 -2.80
CA GLN A 72 -8.77 3.59 -2.91
C GLN A 72 -8.36 4.26 -1.60
N GLN A 73 -9.28 4.94 -0.91
CA GLN A 73 -8.98 5.54 0.39
C GLN A 73 -8.60 4.49 1.44
N SER A 74 -9.33 3.37 1.49
CA SER A 74 -9.04 2.28 2.42
C SER A 74 -7.69 1.63 2.09
N GLN A 75 -7.45 1.34 0.81
CA GLN A 75 -6.22 0.74 0.32
C GLN A 75 -5.02 1.64 0.58
N ASN A 76 -5.10 2.95 0.27
CA ASN A 76 -4.01 3.89 0.52
C ASN A 76 -3.60 3.90 2.00
N ARG A 77 -4.58 3.89 2.92
CA ARG A 77 -4.31 3.85 4.36
C ARG A 77 -3.69 2.53 4.79
N ASP A 78 -4.21 1.41 4.30
CA ASP A 78 -3.73 0.08 4.67
C ASP A 78 -2.32 -0.18 4.09
N THR A 79 -2.02 0.31 2.88
CA THR A 79 -0.68 0.32 2.28
C THR A 79 0.31 1.13 3.11
N ALA A 80 -0.04 2.35 3.52
CA ALA A 80 0.83 3.16 4.40
C ALA A 80 1.13 2.45 5.74
N ALA A 81 0.13 1.77 6.33
CA ALA A 81 0.34 0.99 7.54
C ALA A 81 1.25 -0.22 7.33
N ILE A 82 1.23 -0.84 6.14
CA ILE A 82 2.16 -1.91 5.77
C ILE A 82 3.58 -1.36 5.67
N HIS A 83 3.79 -0.24 4.96
CA HIS A 83 5.10 0.40 4.85
C HIS A 83 5.71 0.73 6.21
N LEU A 84 4.95 1.37 7.10
CA LEU A 84 5.43 1.69 8.46
C LEU A 84 5.84 0.45 9.26
N LYS A 85 5.08 -0.65 9.15
CA LYS A 85 5.43 -1.91 9.81
C LYS A 85 6.70 -2.53 9.24
N LEU A 86 6.90 -2.44 7.92
CA LEU A 86 8.13 -2.90 7.27
C LEU A 86 9.33 -2.04 7.66
N ASN A 87 9.15 -0.73 7.74
CA ASN A 87 10.20 0.21 8.15
C ASN A 87 10.65 -0.07 9.59
N GLU A 88 9.71 -0.36 10.51
CA GLU A 88 10.05 -0.80 11.88
C GLU A 88 10.85 -2.11 11.88
N LEU A 89 10.44 -3.11 11.08
CA LEU A 89 11.17 -4.37 10.97
C LEU A 89 12.59 -4.18 10.42
N ILE A 90 12.76 -3.36 9.37
CA ILE A 90 14.06 -3.03 8.79
C ILE A 90 14.93 -2.29 9.81
N ALA A 91 14.37 -1.30 10.50
CA ALA A 91 15.10 -0.53 11.51
C ALA A 91 15.51 -1.38 12.73
N SER A 92 14.73 -2.43 13.05
CA SER A 92 15.02 -3.33 14.16
C SER A 92 16.10 -4.38 13.86
N GLU A 93 16.40 -4.63 12.58
CA GLU A 93 17.38 -5.63 12.16
C GLU A 93 18.75 -4.99 11.97
N ALA A 94 19.71 -5.33 12.84
CA ALA A 94 21.06 -4.78 12.84
C ALA A 94 21.80 -4.99 11.51
N LYS A 95 21.42 -6.02 10.73
CA LYS A 95 22.00 -6.36 9.44
C LYS A 95 21.28 -5.75 8.23
N ALA A 96 20.10 -5.15 8.44
CA ALA A 96 19.34 -4.55 7.36
C ALA A 96 19.88 -3.16 7.03
N SER A 97 19.71 -2.75 5.77
CA SER A 97 20.16 -1.44 5.32
C SER A 97 19.09 -0.40 5.57
N ASN A 98 19.38 0.57 6.44
CA ASN A 98 18.50 1.71 6.70
C ASN A 98 18.20 2.54 5.43
N ARG A 99 18.95 2.37 4.34
CA ARG A 99 18.67 3.01 3.04
C ARG A 99 17.42 2.47 2.33
N LEU A 100 16.82 1.38 2.82
CA LEU A 100 15.55 0.84 2.33
C LEU A 100 14.34 1.33 3.13
N ILE A 101 14.57 2.07 4.23
CA ILE A 101 13.49 2.71 4.97
C ILE A 101 12.90 3.84 4.12
N ASP A 102 11.57 3.92 4.11
CA ASP A 102 10.78 4.91 3.36
C ASP A 102 11.09 4.91 1.84
N VAL A 103 11.45 3.74 1.30
CA VAL A 103 11.80 3.58 -0.13
C VAL A 103 10.63 3.92 -1.06
N GLU A 104 9.39 3.81 -0.59
CA GLU A 104 8.17 4.16 -1.32
C GLU A 104 8.01 5.67 -1.60
N ASP A 105 8.69 6.52 -0.84
CA ASP A 105 8.63 7.98 -0.99
C ASP A 105 9.73 8.54 -1.91
N LEU A 106 10.64 7.70 -2.40
CA LEU A 106 11.71 8.10 -3.31
C LEU A 106 11.18 8.49 -4.69
N SER A 107 11.85 9.46 -5.33
CA SER A 107 11.63 9.75 -6.75
C SER A 107 12.05 8.56 -7.62
N GLU A 108 11.56 8.50 -8.86
CA GLU A 108 11.95 7.46 -9.81
C GLU A 108 13.47 7.45 -10.05
N GLU A 109 14.08 8.63 -10.14
CA GLU A 109 15.53 8.79 -10.29
C GLU A 109 16.29 8.24 -9.08
N GLU A 110 15.84 8.57 -7.86
CA GLU A 110 16.42 8.11 -6.61
C GLU A 110 16.29 6.58 -6.46
N LEU A 111 15.11 6.04 -6.79
CA LEU A 111 14.85 4.61 -6.78
C LEU A 111 15.74 3.86 -7.79
N MET A 112 15.95 4.41 -8.98
CA MET A 112 16.87 3.86 -9.97
C MET A 112 18.33 3.86 -9.49
N VAL A 113 18.77 4.92 -8.81
CA VAL A 113 20.12 5.00 -8.23
C VAL A 113 20.27 3.94 -7.14
N LEU A 114 19.29 3.81 -6.25
CA LEU A 114 19.29 2.81 -5.18
C LEU A 114 19.30 1.38 -5.74
N LYS A 115 18.46 1.11 -6.75
CA LYS A 115 18.43 -0.18 -7.46
C LYS A 115 19.77 -0.52 -8.10
N LYS A 116 20.40 0.42 -8.80
CA LYS A 116 21.74 0.21 -9.41
C LYS A 116 22.80 -0.10 -8.36
N PHE A 117 22.73 0.55 -7.19
CA PHE A 117 23.63 0.27 -6.08
C PHE A 117 23.49 -1.18 -5.58
N TYR A 118 22.26 -1.64 -5.32
CA TYR A 118 22.02 -3.02 -4.85
C TYR A 118 22.36 -4.09 -5.88
N ILE A 119 22.10 -3.84 -7.17
CA ILE A 119 22.52 -4.75 -8.26
C ILE A 119 24.04 -4.94 -8.22
N ARG A 120 24.80 -3.84 -8.18
CA ARG A 120 26.28 -3.90 -8.10
C ARG A 120 26.77 -4.59 -6.84
N LEU A 121 26.08 -4.41 -5.71
CA LEU A 121 26.40 -5.08 -4.46
C LEU A 121 26.21 -6.60 -4.60
N SER A 122 25.07 -7.03 -5.14
CA SER A 122 24.77 -8.45 -5.38
C SER A 122 25.77 -9.09 -6.34
N GLU A 123 26.18 -8.39 -7.40
CA GLU A 123 27.20 -8.87 -8.34
C GLU A 123 28.57 -9.07 -7.68
N LYS A 124 28.95 -8.20 -6.73
CA LYS A 124 30.20 -8.34 -5.98
C LYS A 124 30.14 -9.53 -5.02
N ALA A 125 29.05 -9.67 -4.26
CA ALA A 125 28.86 -10.80 -3.34
C ALA A 125 28.87 -12.15 -4.09
N ALA A 126 28.24 -12.22 -5.26
CA ALA A 126 28.24 -13.42 -6.11
C ALA A 126 29.65 -13.81 -6.60
N LYS A 127 30.53 -12.83 -6.85
CA LYS A 127 31.92 -13.07 -7.25
C LYS A 127 32.82 -13.51 -6.10
N GLU A 128 32.49 -13.13 -4.87
CA GLU A 128 33.28 -13.45 -3.67
C GLU A 128 32.96 -14.85 -3.09
N ASN A 129 32.00 -15.59 -3.66
CA ASN A 129 31.57 -16.93 -3.23
C ASN A 129 31.21 -17.04 -1.73
N ASP A 130 30.87 -15.90 -1.12
CA ASP A 130 30.42 -15.81 0.26
C ASP A 130 28.89 -15.67 0.26
N LEU A 131 28.22 -16.82 0.24
CA LEU A 131 26.76 -16.90 0.19
C LEU A 131 26.10 -16.61 1.55
N HIS A 132 26.87 -16.42 2.62
CA HIS A 132 26.36 -16.41 4.00
C HIS A 132 26.71 -15.17 4.83
N SER A 133 27.49 -14.22 4.33
CA SER A 133 27.71 -12.95 5.04
C SER A 133 26.62 -11.91 4.72
N SER A 134 25.51 -11.99 5.45
CA SER A 134 24.64 -10.82 5.66
C SER A 134 25.42 -9.82 6.51
N HIS A 135 26.15 -8.92 5.85
CA HIS A 135 26.73 -7.74 6.47
C HIS A 135 25.72 -6.60 6.36
N SER A 136 25.37 -5.99 7.50
CA SER A 136 24.81 -4.64 7.46
C SER A 136 25.83 -3.74 6.77
N LEU A 137 25.34 -2.88 5.87
CA LEU A 137 26.22 -2.00 5.11
C LEU A 137 26.97 -0.99 6.00
N ASP A 138 26.46 -0.68 7.19
CA ASP A 138 27.20 0.09 8.19
C ASP A 138 28.47 -0.65 8.62
N GLU A 139 28.44 -1.99 8.70
CA GLU A 139 29.61 -2.79 9.06
C GLU A 139 30.68 -2.81 7.95
N ALA A 140 30.27 -2.80 6.68
CA ALA A 140 31.19 -2.82 5.54
C ALA A 140 31.90 -1.45 5.34
N ASP A 141 31.17 -0.34 5.49
CA ASP A 141 31.73 1.02 5.37
C ASP A 141 32.54 1.40 6.62
N VAL A 142 32.12 0.99 7.83
CA VAL A 142 32.92 1.15 9.06
C VAL A 142 34.23 0.38 8.96
N ASN A 143 34.22 -0.88 8.50
CA ASN A 143 35.45 -1.65 8.31
C ASN A 143 36.38 -1.05 7.26
N HIS A 144 35.84 -0.49 6.17
CA HIS A 144 36.65 0.20 5.16
C HIS A 144 37.23 1.52 5.69
N THR A 145 36.44 2.27 6.47
CA THR A 145 36.87 3.53 7.10
C THR A 145 37.94 3.27 8.16
N GLU A 146 37.77 2.25 9.01
CA GLU A 146 38.77 1.82 9.99
C GLU A 146 40.07 1.34 9.34
N LYS A 147 39.99 0.50 8.29
CA LYS A 147 41.19 0.05 7.55
C LYS A 147 41.93 1.23 6.91
N ARG A 148 41.20 2.23 6.40
CA ARG A 148 41.79 3.43 5.80
C ARG A 148 42.43 4.35 6.84
N ILE A 149 41.81 4.51 8.02
CA ILE A 149 42.39 5.27 9.14
C ILE A 149 43.65 4.58 9.68
N ARG A 150 43.67 3.25 9.80
CA ARG A 150 44.88 2.50 10.21
C ARG A 150 46.05 2.68 9.23
N ARG A 151 45.77 2.70 7.93
CA ARG A 151 46.78 2.94 6.88
C ARG A 151 47.33 4.38 6.86
N LEU A 152 46.60 5.36 7.40
CA LEU A 152 47.06 6.75 7.50
C LEU A 152 47.86 7.03 8.79
N LYS A 153 47.85 6.11 9.75
CA LYS A 153 48.59 6.20 11.02
C LYS A 153 49.92 5.42 11.02
N THR A 154 50.27 4.79 9.90
CA THR A 154 51.55 4.09 9.70
C THR A 154 52.38 4.87 8.69
#